data_AF-A0A2J4PLZ1-F1
#
_entry.id   AF-A0A2J4PLZ1-F1
#
_cell.length_a   1.000
_cell.length_b   1.000
_cell.length_c   1.000
_cell.angle_alpha   90.00
_cell.angle_beta   90.00
_cell.angle_gamma   90.00
#
_symmetry.space_group_name_H-M   'P 1'
#
loop_
_entity.id
_entity.type
_entity.pdbx_description
1 polymer ?
#
loop_
_entity_poly.entity_id
_entity_poly.type
_entity_poly.pdbx_seq_one_letter_code
_entity_poly.pdbx_strand_id
1 'polypeptide(L)'
;YQYGYGVFKQKWYLEGMARWMENAFRPAQERVVPSPGEVTCESKVSRGYSAATFWASYAQQAFATTLVPDNALAYRYADGSPVFQTRTVPGGAMLAPFFQQLALSSRRISREMKLPNIRWSEQQQRDGRYSRLICQALAATAQNKK
;
A
#
# COMPACT_ATOMS: atom_id res chain seq x y z
N TYR A 1 1.88 -7.39 6.10
CA TYR A 1 0.82 -8.17 5.40
C TYR A 1 -0.45 -7.33 5.34
N GLN A 2 -0.95 -6.97 4.16
CA GLN A 2 -2.06 -6.02 3.97
C GLN A 2 -3.37 -6.45 4.66
N TYR A 3 -3.70 -7.74 4.59
CA TYR A 3 -4.90 -8.30 5.22
C TYR A 3 -4.91 -8.22 6.75
N GLY A 4 -3.75 -8.01 7.38
CA GLY A 4 -3.65 -7.85 8.84
C GLY A 4 -4.10 -6.47 9.33
N TYR A 5 -4.20 -5.48 8.44
CA TYR A 5 -4.46 -4.09 8.80
C TYR A 5 -5.87 -3.62 8.47
N GLY A 6 -6.71 -4.41 7.81
CA GLY A 6 -8.11 -4.02 7.62
C GLY A 6 -8.93 -5.02 6.84
N VAL A 7 -10.24 -4.83 6.90
CA VAL A 7 -11.25 -5.66 6.22
C VAL A 7 -11.38 -5.35 4.72
N PHE A 8 -10.63 -4.38 4.19
CA PHE A 8 -10.82 -3.90 2.82
C PHE A 8 -10.14 -4.82 1.79
N LYS A 9 -10.89 -5.23 0.76
CA LYS A 9 -10.41 -6.09 -0.34
C LYS A 9 -10.59 -5.48 -1.73
N GLN A 10 -10.43 -4.16 -1.84
CA GLN A 10 -10.51 -3.50 -3.15
C GLN A 10 -9.34 -3.91 -4.03
N LYS A 11 -9.61 -4.33 -5.28
CA LYS A 11 -8.59 -4.85 -6.19
C LYS A 11 -7.44 -3.87 -6.42
N TRP A 12 -7.76 -2.60 -6.65
CA TRP A 12 -6.77 -1.54 -6.87
C TRP A 12 -5.82 -1.34 -5.67
N TYR A 13 -6.33 -1.60 -4.46
CA TYR A 13 -5.55 -1.56 -3.23
C TYR A 13 -4.70 -2.82 -3.09
N LEU A 14 -5.30 -4.00 -3.09
CA LEU A 14 -4.57 -5.25 -2.86
C LEU A 14 -3.59 -5.55 -3.99
N GLU A 15 -4.08 -5.69 -5.22
CA GLU A 15 -3.28 -6.09 -6.38
C GLU A 15 -2.33 -4.95 -6.79
N GLY A 16 -2.83 -3.70 -6.81
CA GLY A 16 -2.03 -2.54 -7.20
C GLY A 16 -0.86 -2.28 -6.24
N MET A 17 -1.12 -2.31 -4.92
CA MET A 17 -0.05 -2.10 -3.93
C MET A 17 0.87 -3.30 -3.84
N ALA A 18 0.36 -4.54 -3.95
CA ALA A 18 1.21 -5.73 -4.02
C ALA A 18 2.18 -5.63 -5.20
N ARG A 19 1.66 -5.30 -6.40
CA ARG A 19 2.49 -5.13 -7.58
C ARG A 19 3.53 -4.02 -7.43
N TRP A 20 3.21 -2.90 -6.79
CA TRP A 20 4.21 -1.88 -6.46
C TRP A 20 5.29 -2.45 -5.51
N MET A 21 4.88 -3.09 -4.41
CA MET A 21 5.81 -3.60 -3.40
C MET A 21 6.70 -4.73 -3.89
N GLU A 22 6.21 -5.61 -4.76
CA GLU A 22 6.99 -6.66 -5.43
C GLU A 22 8.16 -6.10 -6.25
N ASN A 23 7.97 -4.91 -6.83
CA ASN A 23 8.97 -4.26 -7.67
C ASN A 23 9.80 -3.22 -6.92
N ALA A 24 9.35 -2.73 -5.77
CA ALA A 24 10.03 -1.70 -4.99
C ALA A 24 11.44 -2.12 -4.52
N PHE A 25 11.66 -3.41 -4.31
CA PHE A 25 12.92 -3.99 -3.87
C PHE A 25 13.83 -4.49 -5.01
N ARG A 26 13.36 -4.39 -6.26
CA ARG A 26 14.11 -4.77 -7.46
C ARG A 26 15.12 -3.68 -7.86
N PRO A 27 16.05 -3.98 -8.78
CA PRO A 27 16.93 -3.00 -9.40
C PRO A 27 16.13 -1.87 -10.01
N ALA A 28 16.72 -0.67 -10.09
CA ALA A 28 15.99 0.55 -10.47
C ALA A 28 15.29 0.44 -11.83
N GLN A 29 15.88 -0.30 -12.78
CA GLN A 29 15.34 -0.47 -14.14
C GLN A 29 14.06 -1.32 -14.19
N GLU A 30 13.82 -2.15 -13.17
CA GLU A 30 12.66 -3.06 -13.09
C GLU A 30 11.52 -2.49 -12.22
N ARG A 31 11.71 -1.30 -11.65
CA ARG A 31 10.70 -0.69 -10.76
C ARG A 31 9.50 -0.20 -11.54
N VAL A 32 8.35 -0.17 -10.86
CA VAL A 32 7.18 0.54 -11.37
C VAL A 32 7.54 2.01 -11.56
N VAL A 33 7.43 2.48 -12.80
CA VAL A 33 7.72 3.86 -13.18
C VAL A 33 6.59 4.76 -12.66
N PRO A 34 6.88 5.76 -11.82
CA PRO A 34 5.91 6.78 -11.44
C PRO A 34 5.47 7.59 -12.66
N SER A 35 4.18 7.88 -12.75
CA SER A 35 3.68 8.87 -13.72
C SER A 35 3.92 10.28 -13.19
N PRO A 36 4.40 11.22 -14.03
CA PRO A 36 4.30 12.65 -13.73
C PRO A 36 2.83 13.09 -13.79
N GLY A 37 2.45 14.03 -12.93
CA GLY A 37 1.08 14.58 -12.85
C GLY A 37 0.40 14.39 -11.50
N GLU A 38 -0.76 15.04 -11.35
CA GLU A 38 -1.57 14.97 -10.14
C GLU A 38 -2.19 13.57 -9.97
N VAL A 39 -2.02 13.01 -8.79
CA VAL A 39 -2.41 11.63 -8.48
C VAL A 39 -3.59 11.67 -7.51
N THR A 40 -4.81 11.69 -8.05
CA THR A 40 -6.03 11.62 -7.21
C THR A 40 -6.40 10.16 -6.94
N CYS A 41 -6.64 9.83 -5.68
CA CYS A 41 -6.95 8.46 -5.24
C CYS A 41 -8.26 7.96 -5.83
N GLU A 42 -9.25 8.84 -5.89
CA GLU A 42 -10.61 8.57 -6.35
C GLU A 42 -10.66 8.21 -7.85
N SER A 43 -9.73 8.74 -8.66
CA SER A 43 -9.70 8.49 -10.11
C SER A 43 -9.21 7.09 -10.51
N LYS A 44 -8.74 6.29 -9.55
CA LYS A 44 -8.10 4.98 -9.80
C LYS A 44 -8.86 3.79 -9.23
N VAL A 45 -10.02 4.02 -8.59
CA VAL A 45 -10.83 2.97 -7.93
C VAL A 45 -11.27 1.85 -8.89
N SER A 46 -11.36 2.12 -10.20
CA SER A 46 -11.68 1.14 -11.25
C SER A 46 -10.47 0.37 -11.81
N ARG A 47 -9.23 0.68 -11.39
CA ARG A 47 -7.99 0.14 -11.97
C ARG A 47 -7.43 -0.97 -11.08
N GLY A 48 -7.36 -2.22 -11.58
CA GLY A 48 -6.70 -3.34 -10.90
C GLY A 48 -5.17 -3.18 -10.84
N TYR A 49 -4.42 -4.06 -11.53
CA TYR A 49 -2.95 -3.99 -11.59
C TYR A 49 -2.37 -2.64 -12.06
N SER A 50 -3.09 -1.89 -12.89
CA SER A 50 -2.65 -0.56 -13.34
C SER A 50 -2.66 0.52 -12.25
N ALA A 51 -3.11 0.18 -11.03
CA ALA A 51 -2.96 1.03 -9.86
C ALA A 51 -1.54 1.00 -9.24
N ALA A 52 -0.64 0.09 -9.66
CA ALA A 52 0.73 0.06 -9.15
C ALA A 52 1.46 1.40 -9.38
N THR A 53 1.28 2.01 -10.55
CA THR A 53 1.83 3.34 -10.87
C THR A 53 1.27 4.42 -9.96
N PHE A 54 -0.01 4.35 -9.59
CA PHE A 54 -0.61 5.27 -8.61
C PHE A 54 0.12 5.17 -7.26
N TRP A 55 0.29 3.96 -6.74
CA TRP A 55 0.93 3.73 -5.45
C TRP A 55 2.39 4.20 -5.45
N ALA A 56 3.14 3.88 -6.51
CA ALA A 56 4.50 4.35 -6.69
C ALA A 56 4.59 5.88 -6.76
N SER A 57 3.75 6.53 -7.58
CA SER A 57 3.74 7.99 -7.70
C SER A 57 3.35 8.67 -6.39
N TYR A 58 2.25 8.27 -5.75
CA TYR A 58 1.79 8.88 -4.51
C TYR A 58 2.83 8.73 -3.40
N ALA A 59 3.39 7.52 -3.23
CA ALA A 59 4.41 7.26 -2.23
C ALA A 59 5.66 8.13 -2.45
N GLN A 60 6.16 8.20 -3.69
CA GLN A 60 7.39 8.94 -3.97
C GLN A 60 7.21 10.47 -3.92
N GLN A 61 6.04 10.98 -4.31
CA GLN A 61 5.74 12.41 -4.24
C GLN A 61 5.52 12.87 -2.79
N ALA A 62 4.82 12.06 -1.99
CA ALA A 62 4.38 12.47 -0.66
C ALA A 62 5.22 11.91 0.49
N PHE A 63 6.11 10.93 0.28
CA PHE A 63 6.83 10.22 1.35
C PHE A 63 8.34 10.08 1.10
N ALA A 64 9.11 10.08 2.19
CA ALA A 64 10.56 9.93 2.11
C ALA A 64 10.98 8.51 1.70
N THR A 65 12.19 8.40 1.15
CA THR A 65 12.86 7.13 0.91
C THR A 65 13.20 6.43 2.23
N THR A 66 13.02 5.11 2.27
CA THR A 66 13.43 4.26 3.41
C THR A 66 14.63 3.41 3.03
N LEU A 67 15.55 3.23 3.97
CA LEU A 67 16.68 2.31 3.83
C LEU A 67 16.25 0.88 4.16
N VAL A 68 16.71 -0.08 3.36
CA VAL A 68 16.64 -1.49 3.72
C VAL A 68 17.68 -1.74 4.80
N PRO A 69 17.32 -2.29 5.99
CA PRO A 69 18.26 -2.58 7.05
C PRO A 69 19.40 -3.50 6.59
N ASP A 70 20.63 -3.26 7.06
CA ASP A 70 21.81 -4.02 6.59
C ASP A 70 21.69 -5.53 6.84
N ASN A 71 21.07 -5.94 7.96
CA ASN A 71 20.82 -7.34 8.24
C ASN A 71 19.84 -7.98 7.23
N ALA A 72 18.88 -7.22 6.70
CA ALA A 72 17.96 -7.71 5.68
C ALA A 72 18.66 -7.90 4.33
N LEU A 73 19.68 -7.08 4.01
CA LEU A 73 20.47 -7.24 2.79
C LEU A 73 21.27 -8.54 2.75
N ALA A 74 21.42 -9.24 3.87
CA ALA A 74 22.04 -10.57 3.93
C ALA A 74 21.09 -11.71 3.49
N TYR A 75 19.78 -11.47 3.38
CA TYR A 75 18.82 -12.51 3.03
C TYR A 75 19.00 -13.01 1.60
N ARG A 76 18.90 -14.33 1.43
CA ARG A 76 19.03 -15.05 0.17
C ARG A 76 17.85 -16.02 -0.02
N TYR A 77 17.45 -16.23 -1.27
CA TYR A 77 16.58 -17.34 -1.63
C TYR A 77 17.36 -18.67 -1.56
N ALA A 78 16.66 -19.79 -1.69
CA ALA A 78 17.26 -21.13 -1.65
C ALA A 78 18.30 -21.36 -2.77
N ASP A 79 18.19 -20.62 -3.89
CA ASP A 79 19.14 -20.63 -5.00
C ASP A 79 20.37 -19.72 -4.78
N GLY A 80 20.46 -19.06 -3.62
CA GLY A 80 21.55 -18.14 -3.27
C GLY A 80 21.40 -16.73 -3.84
N SER A 81 20.35 -16.42 -4.60
CA SER A 81 20.10 -15.07 -5.11
C SER A 81 19.62 -14.11 -4.00
N PRO A 82 19.96 -12.81 -4.05
CA PRO A 82 19.56 -11.84 -3.03
C PRO A 82 18.05 -11.57 -3.04
N VAL A 83 17.44 -11.58 -1.85
CA VAL A 83 16.02 -11.22 -1.67
C VAL A 83 15.78 -9.74 -1.97
N PHE A 84 16.66 -8.87 -1.46
CA PHE A 84 16.63 -7.43 -1.71
C PHE A 84 17.73 -7.06 -2.68
N GLN A 85 17.36 -6.49 -3.83
CA GLN A 85 18.29 -6.09 -4.88
C GLN A 85 18.54 -4.58 -4.88
N THR A 86 18.21 -3.92 -3.77
CA THR A 86 18.39 -2.50 -3.55
C THR A 86 18.55 -2.16 -2.07
N ARG A 87 19.22 -1.04 -1.80
CA ARG A 87 19.36 -0.47 -0.45
C ARG A 87 18.28 0.55 -0.11
N THR A 88 17.53 1.05 -1.10
CA THR A 88 16.58 2.15 -0.93
C THR A 88 15.23 1.83 -1.53
N VAL A 89 14.18 2.22 -0.80
CA VAL A 89 12.78 2.13 -1.23
C VAL A 89 12.21 3.55 -1.31
N PRO A 90 12.15 4.16 -2.50
CA PRO A 90 11.53 5.47 -2.69
C PRO A 90 10.07 5.48 -2.24
N GLY A 91 9.70 6.45 -1.41
CA GLY A 91 8.35 6.53 -0.82
C GLY A 91 8.05 5.48 0.26
N GLY A 92 9.03 4.67 0.66
CA GLY A 92 8.85 3.58 1.64
C GLY A 92 8.33 4.04 3.00
N ALA A 93 8.57 5.30 3.37
CA ALA A 93 8.10 5.87 4.64
C ALA A 93 6.56 5.95 4.73
N MET A 94 5.84 5.78 3.60
CA MET A 94 4.39 5.70 3.58
C MET A 94 3.83 4.45 4.28
N LEU A 95 4.52 3.31 4.18
CA LEU A 95 3.91 1.99 4.38
C LEU A 95 3.35 1.79 5.79
N ALA A 96 4.20 1.94 6.81
CA ALA A 96 3.80 1.73 8.19
C ALA A 96 2.67 2.69 8.65
N PRO A 97 2.78 4.02 8.49
CA PRO A 97 1.72 4.93 8.92
C PRO A 97 0.44 4.75 8.11
N PHE A 98 0.52 4.44 6.81
CA PHE A 98 -0.67 4.15 6.00
C PHE A 98 -1.43 2.92 6.52
N PHE A 99 -0.73 1.82 6.78
CA PHE A 99 -1.37 0.63 7.32
C PHE A 99 -1.97 0.84 8.72
N GLN A 100 -1.35 1.68 9.56
CA GLN A 100 -1.93 2.08 10.84
C GLN A 100 -3.23 2.89 10.67
N GLN A 101 -3.25 3.86 9.74
CA GLN A 101 -4.47 4.61 9.41
C GLN A 101 -5.56 3.70 8.85
N LEU A 102 -5.19 2.73 8.02
CA LEU A 102 -6.12 1.75 7.48
C LEU A 102 -6.77 0.89 8.58
N ALA A 103 -5.98 0.47 9.58
CA ALA A 103 -6.48 -0.28 10.74
C ALA A 103 -7.44 0.54 11.61
N LEU A 104 -7.18 1.83 11.77
CA LEU A 104 -8.11 2.73 12.45
C LEU A 104 -9.43 2.86 11.68
N SER A 105 -9.37 3.08 10.36
CA SER A 105 -10.56 3.13 9.49
C SER A 105 -11.36 1.82 9.53
N SER A 106 -10.69 0.67 9.45
CA SER A 106 -11.31 -0.66 9.52
C SER A 106 -12.05 -0.90 10.83
N ARG A 107 -11.41 -0.58 11.96
CA ARG A 107 -12.03 -0.71 13.29
C ARG A 107 -13.21 0.24 13.46
N ARG A 108 -13.13 1.45 12.90
CA ARG A 108 -14.21 2.44 12.95
C ARG A 108 -15.46 1.93 12.23
N ILE A 109 -15.33 1.56 10.95
CA ILE A 109 -16.47 1.10 10.16
C ILE A 109 -17.07 -0.21 10.72
N SER A 110 -16.23 -1.10 11.25
CA SER A 110 -16.71 -2.33 11.91
C SER A 110 -17.58 -2.03 13.14
N ARG A 111 -17.19 -1.04 13.96
CA ARG A 111 -18.01 -0.60 15.10
C ARG A 111 -19.32 0.03 14.66
N GLU A 112 -19.30 0.88 13.63
CA GLU A 112 -20.50 1.51 13.06
C GLU A 112 -21.49 0.46 12.54
N MET A 113 -20.97 -0.59 11.89
CA MET A 113 -21.78 -1.71 11.39
C MET A 113 -22.16 -2.73 12.47
N LYS A 114 -21.70 -2.56 13.72
CA LYS A 114 -21.86 -3.53 14.82
C LYS A 114 -21.37 -4.95 14.43
N LEU A 115 -20.29 -5.02 13.66
CA LEU A 115 -19.67 -6.27 13.23
C LEU A 115 -18.26 -6.40 13.80
N PRO A 116 -17.83 -7.59 14.24
CA PRO A 116 -16.42 -7.81 14.57
C PRO A 116 -15.53 -7.55 13.36
N ASN A 117 -14.39 -6.86 13.57
CA ASN A 117 -13.42 -6.46 12.53
C ASN A 117 -12.66 -7.63 11.85
N ILE A 118 -13.18 -8.85 12.00
CA ILE A 118 -12.65 -10.10 11.44
C ILE A 118 -13.76 -10.97 10.80
N ARG A 119 -15.04 -10.60 10.95
CA ARG A 119 -16.20 -11.43 10.53
C ARG A 119 -16.94 -10.88 9.30
N TRP A 120 -16.28 -10.06 8.51
CA TRP A 120 -16.88 -9.51 7.30
C TRP A 120 -16.97 -10.61 6.23
N SER A 121 -18.11 -10.72 5.55
CA SER A 121 -18.20 -11.57 4.36
C SER A 121 -17.31 -11.04 3.25
N GLU A 122 -16.85 -11.90 2.36
CA GLU A 122 -16.00 -11.46 1.26
C GLU A 122 -16.68 -10.43 0.35
N GLN A 123 -17.99 -10.56 0.16
CA GLN A 123 -18.83 -9.60 -0.55
C GLN A 123 -18.79 -8.22 0.12
N GLN A 124 -18.91 -8.16 1.46
CA GLN A 124 -18.77 -6.92 2.21
C GLN A 124 -17.36 -6.35 2.02
N GLN A 125 -16.32 -7.14 2.22
CA GLN A 125 -14.93 -6.66 2.12
C GLN A 125 -14.60 -6.03 0.75
N ARG A 126 -15.26 -6.49 -0.32
CA ARG A 126 -15.11 -6.02 -1.70
C ARG A 126 -16.05 -4.89 -2.11
N ASP A 127 -16.94 -4.43 -1.24
CA ASP A 127 -17.87 -3.36 -1.57
C ASP A 127 -17.12 -2.06 -1.92
N GLY A 128 -17.30 -1.57 -3.15
CA GLY A 128 -16.57 -0.44 -3.70
C GLY A 128 -16.68 0.84 -2.88
N ARG A 129 -17.74 0.99 -2.05
CA ARG A 129 -17.92 2.13 -1.14
C ARG A 129 -16.75 2.35 -0.20
N TYR A 130 -16.01 1.29 0.12
CA TYR A 130 -14.86 1.36 1.03
C TYR A 130 -13.59 1.89 0.39
N SER A 131 -13.55 2.08 -0.93
CA SER A 131 -12.42 2.75 -1.59
C SER A 131 -12.21 4.16 -1.06
N ARG A 132 -13.31 4.86 -0.73
CA ARG A 132 -13.24 6.19 -0.08
C ARG A 132 -12.53 6.13 1.27
N LEU A 133 -12.74 5.09 2.07
CA LEU A 133 -12.07 4.92 3.36
C LEU A 133 -10.56 4.68 3.20
N ILE A 134 -10.15 4.00 2.13
CA ILE A 134 -8.74 3.81 1.78
C ILE A 134 -8.11 5.15 1.38
N CYS A 135 -8.80 5.95 0.54
CA CYS A 135 -8.34 7.29 0.17
C CYS A 135 -8.24 8.24 1.36
N GLN A 136 -9.21 8.20 2.28
CA GLN A 136 -9.15 8.97 3.53
C GLN A 136 -7.97 8.56 4.41
N ALA A 137 -7.68 7.26 4.51
CA ALA A 137 -6.51 6.78 5.24
C ALA A 137 -5.20 7.29 4.61
N LEU A 138 -5.10 7.33 3.28
CA LEU A 138 -3.94 7.93 2.59
C LEU A 138 -3.79 9.41 2.90
N ALA A 139 -4.87 10.19 2.77
CA ALA A 139 -4.84 11.62 3.07
C ALA A 139 -4.44 11.90 4.52
N ALA A 140 -4.98 11.14 5.48
CA ALA A 140 -4.61 11.25 6.90
C ALA A 140 -3.13 10.91 7.14
N THR A 141 -2.59 9.92 6.40
CA THR A 141 -1.17 9.55 6.47
C THR A 141 -0.27 10.69 6.01
N ALA A 142 -0.64 11.38 4.93
CA ALA A 142 0.11 12.52 4.42
C ALA A 142 0.02 13.76 5.32
N GLN A 143 -1.09 13.94 6.04
CA GLN A 143 -1.28 15.06 6.98
C GLN A 143 -0.43 14.91 8.25
N ASN A 144 -0.28 13.69 8.76
CA ASN A 144 0.55 13.40 9.95
C ASN A 144 2.06 13.48 9.70
N LYS A 145 2.46 13.98 8.52
CA LYS A 145 3.84 14.17 8.09
C LYS A 145 4.39 15.57 8.43
N LYS A 146 3.49 16.49 8.77
CA LYS A 146 3.79 17.84 9.29
C LYS A 146 3.89 17.79 10.81
#